data_AF-A0A830D0X9-F1
#
_entry.id   AF-A0A830D0X9-F1
#
_cell.length_a   1.000
_cell.length_b   1.000
_cell.length_c   1.000
_cell.angle_alpha   90.00
_cell.angle_beta   90.00
_cell.angle_gamma   90.00
#
_symmetry.space_group_name_H-M   'P 1'
#
loop_
_entity.id
_entity.type
_entity.pdbx_description
1 polymer ?
#
loop_
_entity_poly.entity_id
_entity_poly.type
_entity_poly.pdbx_seq_one_letter_code
_entity_poly.pdbx_strand_id
1 'polypeptide(L)' 'MNFWGTTLYFCRFRWESKEQAFEIFNSDITKACDDHTCEWVVKQNEISLTSLETSIDIKHYW' A
#
# COMPACT_ATOMS: atom_id res chain seq x y z
N MET A 1 -8.53 -7.31 10.72
CA MET A 1 -7.48 -8.36 10.72
C MET A 1 -8.11 -9.66 11.21
N ASN A 2 -7.91 -10.79 10.54
CA ASN A 2 -8.41 -12.09 11.04
C ASN A 2 -7.54 -12.60 12.21
N PHE A 3 -8.03 -13.61 12.94
CA PHE A 3 -7.31 -14.21 14.09
C PHE A 3 -5.88 -14.67 13.77
N TRP A 4 -5.62 -15.01 12.50
CA TRP A 4 -4.34 -15.51 12.02
C TRP A 4 -3.42 -14.43 11.42
N GLY A 5 -3.86 -13.18 11.32
CA GLY A 5 -3.11 -12.10 10.68
C GLY A 5 -2.85 -12.28 9.18
N THR A 6 -3.54 -13.20 8.51
CA THR A 6 -3.32 -13.59 7.11
C THR A 6 -4.25 -12.91 6.12
N THR A 7 -5.17 -12.06 6.58
CA THR A 7 -6.03 -11.32 5.66
C THR A 7 -5.21 -10.33 4.84
N LEU A 8 -5.22 -10.53 3.53
CA LEU A 8 -4.63 -9.62 2.56
C LEU A 8 -5.72 -8.74 1.95
N TYR A 9 -5.45 -7.46 1.80
CA TYR A 9 -6.28 -6.57 1.00
C TYR A 9 -5.48 -6.06 -0.19
N PHE A 10 -6.12 -6.10 -1.35
CA PHE A 10 -5.54 -5.66 -2.60
C PHE A 10 -6.33 -4.46 -3.13
N CYS A 11 -5.63 -3.52 -3.75
CA CYS A 11 -6.23 -2.48 -4.57
C CYS A 11 -5.83 -2.73 -6.02
N ARG A 12 -6.83 -2.74 -6.91
CA ARG A 12 -6.62 -2.63 -8.35
C ARG A 12 -6.96 -1.21 -8.75
N PHE A 13 -5.95 -0.43 -9.10
CA PHE A 13 -6.11 0.95 -9.53
C PHE A 13 -5.93 1.04 -11.04
N ARG A 14 -6.85 1.74 -11.70
CA ARG A 14 -6.87 1.94 -13.15
C ARG A 14 -7.05 3.41 -13.46
N TRP A 15 -6.16 3.96 -14.29
CA TRP A 15 -6.19 5.34 -14.72
C TRP A 15 -5.75 5.42 -16.18
N GLU A 16 -6.66 5.83 -17.08
CA GLU A 16 -6.41 5.85 -18.53
C GLU A 16 -5.89 4.49 -19.05
N SER A 17 -4.68 4.46 -19.62
CA SER A 17 -3.99 3.27 -20.11
C SER A 17 -3.16 2.55 -19.04
N LYS A 18 -3.12 3.05 -17.81
CA LYS A 18 -2.35 2.49 -16.70
C LYS A 18 -3.24 1.63 -15.81
N GLU A 19 -2.74 0.44 -15.47
CA GLU A 19 -3.43 -0.48 -14.57
C GLU A 19 -2.42 -1.22 -13.69
N GLN A 20 -2.71 -1.29 -12.40
CA GLN A 20 -1.87 -1.98 -11.44
C GLN A 20 -2.70 -2.57 -10.31
N ALA A 21 -2.37 -3.79 -9.91
CA ALA A 21 -2.89 -4.42 -8.71
C ALA A 21 -1.75 -4.60 -7.71
N PHE A 22 -1.96 -4.20 -6.46
CA PHE A 22 -0.97 -4.31 -5.41
C PHE A 22 -1.63 -4.55 -4.05
N GLU A 23 -0.86 -5.11 -3.11
CA GLU A 23 -1.29 -5.29 -1.72
C GLU A 23 -1.29 -3.93 -1.02
N ILE A 24 -2.45 -3.51 -0.51
CA ILE A 24 -2.58 -2.26 0.26
C ILE A 24 -2.49 -2.48 1.76
N PHE A 25 -2.68 -3.72 2.20
CA PHE A 25 -2.69 -4.08 3.60
C PHE A 25 -2.35 -5.56 3.79
N ASN A 26 -1.33 -5.80 4.61
CA ASN A 26 -0.98 -7.09 5.20
C ASN A 26 -0.26 -6.83 6.54
N SER A 27 0.07 -7.89 7.29
CA SER A 27 0.71 -7.78 8.61
C SER A 27 2.07 -7.07 8.62
N ASP A 28 2.75 -7.01 7.47
CA ASP A 28 4.03 -6.32 7.33
C ASP A 28 3.84 -4.86 6.94
N ILE A 29 2.93 -4.56 6.00
CA ILE A 29 2.56 -3.20 5.59
C ILE A 29 2.04 -2.41 6.79
N THR A 30 1.22 -3.02 7.65
CA THR A 30 0.67 -2.33 8.83
C THR A 30 1.71 -1.79 9.80
N LYS A 31 2.93 -2.35 9.80
CA LYS A 31 4.02 -1.87 10.66
C LYS A 31 4.52 -0.48 10.21
N ALA A 32 4.30 -0.14 8.95
CA ALA A 32 4.70 1.13 8.34
C ALA A 32 3.60 2.20 8.39
N CYS A 33 2.39 1.84 8.84
CA CYS A 33 1.23 2.71 8.83
C CYS A 33 1.12 3.49 10.15
N ASP A 34 0.67 4.74 10.08
CA ASP A 34 0.46 5.58 11.26
C ASP A 34 -0.93 5.35 11.86
N ASP A 35 -0.99 5.14 13.17
CA ASP A 35 -2.24 4.95 13.93
C ASP A 35 -3.28 4.07 13.21
N HIS A 36 -2.84 2.88 12.74
CA HIS A 36 -3.65 1.90 12.00
C HIS A 36 -4.19 2.37 10.64
N THR A 37 -3.75 3.52 10.15
CA THR A 37 -4.15 4.13 8.89
C THR A 37 -2.99 4.09 7.90
N CYS A 38 -3.20 3.38 6.79
CA CYS A 38 -2.25 3.31 5.68
C CYS A 38 -2.67 4.28 4.58
N GLU A 39 -1.94 5.37 4.40
CA GLU A 39 -2.19 6.32 3.32
C GLU A 39 -1.37 5.98 2.09
N TRP A 40 -2.03 5.77 0.95
CA TRP A 40 -1.38 5.49 -0.31
C TRP A 40 -1.52 6.68 -1.26
N VAL A 41 -0.39 7.17 -1.78
CA VAL A 41 -0.34 8.29 -2.72
C VAL A 41 -0.09 7.76 -4.12
N VAL A 42 -1.02 8.05 -5.02
CA VAL A 42 -0.89 7.75 -6.44
C VAL A 42 -0.35 8.99 -7.16
N LYS A 43 0.77 8.82 -7.86
CA LYS A 43 1.38 9.82 -8.74
C LYS A 43 1.40 9.29 -10.18
N GLN A 44 1.84 10.15 -11.09
CA GLN A 44 1.89 9.81 -12.51
C GLN A 44 2.71 8.53 -12.79
N ASN A 45 3.83 8.32 -12.09
CA ASN A 45 4.75 7.20 -12.36
C ASN A 45 4.86 6.19 -11.21
N GLU A 46 4.35 6.52 -10.03
CA GLU A 46 4.49 5.67 -8.85
C GLU A 46 3.24 5.66 -7.99
N ILE A 47 3.07 4.59 -7.23
CA ILE A 47 2.13 4.47 -6.13
C ILE A 47 2.97 4.14 -4.89
N SER A 48 2.88 4.97 -3.86
CA SER A 48 3.73 4.84 -2.66
C SER A 48 2.91 4.88 -1.38
N LEU A 49 3.31 4.10 -0.38
CA LEU A 49 2.80 4.24 0.98
C LEU A 49 3.43 5.46 1.65
N THR A 50 2.61 6.34 2.22
CA THR A 50 3.06 7.37 3.14
C THR A 50 3.31 6.74 4.49
N SER A 51 4.58 6.62 4.87
CA SER A 51 5.02 6.10 6.17
C SER A 51 5.66 7.23 6.97
N LEU A 52 5.38 7.27 8.29
CA LEU A 52 6.14 8.10 9.23
C LEU A 52 7.50 7.48 9.56
N GLU A 53 7.65 6.17 9.38
CA GLU A 53 8.93 5.48 9.47
C GLU A 53 9.69 5.63 8.15
N THR A 54 10.70 6.49 8.14
CA THR A 54 11.56 6.76 6.97
C THR A 54 12.35 5.56 6.48
N SER A 55 12.45 4.49 7.29
CA SER A 55 13.08 3.21 6.93
C SER A 55 12.22 2.31 6.05
N ILE A 56 10.92 2.62 5.91
CA ILE A 56 10.01 1.80 5.11
C ILE A 56 9.55 2.60 3.89
N ASP A 57 10.04 2.21 2.72
CA ASP A 57 9.71 2.80 1.43
C ASP A 57 9.06 1.74 0.54
N ILE A 58 7.72 1.72 0.51
CA ILE A 58 6.96 0.82 -0.35
C ILE A 58 6.50 1.61 -1.56
N LYS A 59 7.02 1.23 -2.73
CA LYS A 59 6.70 1.85 -4.01
C LYS A 59 6.36 0.80 -5.04
N HIS A 60 5.38 1.13 -5.85
CA HIS A 60 5.08 0.43 -7.08
C HIS A 60 5.15 1.41 -8.24
N TYR A 61 5.58 0.93 -9.39
CA TYR A 61 5.71 1.72 -10.61
C TYR A 61 4.82 1.13 -11.69
N TRP A 62 4.29 2.00 -12.54
CA TRP A 62 3.50 1.63 -13.72
C TRP A 62 4.35 1.03 -14.83
#